data_AF-A0A6B3CSM2-F1
#
_entry.id   AF-A0A6B3CSM2-F1
#
_cell.length_a   1.000
_cell.length_b   1.000
_cell.length_c   1.000
_cell.angle_alpha   90.00
_cell.angle_beta   90.00
_cell.angle_gamma   90.00
#
_symmetry.space_group_name_H-M   'P 1'
#
loop_
_entity.id
_entity.type
_entity.pdbx_description
1 polymer ?
#
loop_
_entity_poly.entity_id
_entity_poly.type
_entity_poly.pdbx_seq_one_letter_code
_entity_poly.pdbx_strand_id
1 'polypeptide(L)' 'FVIALWALGVVLAVQVLEGHVLQPMVQSRTVQMHPAVVLLALTAGASVAGILGMLLAVPLTAAAFGVVH' A
#
# COMPACT_ATOMS: atom_id res chain seq x y z
N PHE A 1 -29.75 -21.98 -2.74
CA PHE A 1 -28.96 -21.84 -1.50
C PHE A 1 -27.59 -22.53 -1.58
N VAL A 2 -27.51 -23.80 -1.98
CA VAL A 2 -26.24 -24.56 -2.09
C VAL A 2 -25.20 -23.89 -3.03
N ILE A 3 -25.64 -23.36 -4.18
CA ILE A 3 -24.75 -22.68 -5.14
C ILE A 3 -24.14 -21.39 -4.54
N ALA A 4 -24.90 -20.67 -3.71
CA ALA A 4 -24.42 -19.43 -3.08
C ALA A 4 -23.35 -19.72 -2.00
N LEU A 5 -23.50 -20.83 -1.27
CA LEU A 5 -22.49 -21.28 -0.31
C LEU A 5 -21.17 -21.69 -1.00
N TRP A 6 -21.27 -22.38 -2.14
CA TRP A 6 -20.09 -22.73 -2.94
C TRP A 6 -19.40 -21.51 -3.54
N ALA A 7 -20.15 -20.56 -4.12
CA ALA A 7 -19.59 -19.33 -4.64
C ALA A 7 -18.89 -18.52 -3.54
N LEU A 8 -19.50 -18.41 -2.35
CA LEU A 8 -18.90 -17.73 -1.20
C LEU A 8 -17.60 -18.40 -0.76
N GLY A 9 -17.57 -19.73 -0.68
CA GLY A 9 -16.37 -20.49 -0.32
C GLY A 9 -15.21 -20.27 -1.29
N VAL A 10 -15.48 -20.27 -2.60
CA VAL A 10 -14.46 -20.03 -3.63
C VAL A 10 -13.95 -18.59 -3.57
N VAL A 11 -14.83 -17.60 -3.45
CA VAL A 11 -14.43 -16.18 -3.36
C VAL A 11 -13.59 -15.93 -2.12
N LEU A 12 -13.96 -16.49 -0.97
CA LEU A 12 -13.16 -16.38 0.25
C LEU A 12 -11.79 -17.05 0.11
N ALA A 13 -11.73 -18.23 -0.51
CA ALA A 13 -10.46 -18.91 -0.76
C ALA A 13 -9.52 -18.07 -1.65
N VAL A 14 -10.06 -17.47 -2.71
CA VAL A 14 -9.31 -16.56 -3.59
C VAL A 14 -8.88 -15.31 -2.82
N GLN A 15 -9.78 -14.68 -2.05
CA GLN A 15 -9.45 -13.50 -1.26
C GLN A 15 -8.38 -13.76 -0.20
N VAL A 16 -8.40 -14.93 0.45
CA VAL A 16 -7.36 -15.31 1.41
C VAL A 16 -6.02 -15.53 0.71
N LEU A 17 -6.02 -16.22 -0.44
CA LEU A 17 -4.80 -16.45 -1.23
C LEU A 17 -4.22 -15.13 -1.76
N GLU A 18 -5.08 -14.26 -2.30
CA GLU A 18 -4.68 -12.95 -2.78
C GLU A 18 -4.19 -12.07 -1.63
N GLY A 19 -4.94 -11.98 -0.53
CA GLY A 19 -4.62 -11.11 0.61
C GLY A 19 -3.41 -11.56 1.44
N HIS A 20 -3.21 -12.87 1.63
CA HIS A 20 -2.19 -13.39 2.55
C HIS A 20 -0.94 -13.95 1.86
N VAL A 21 -0.99 -14.22 0.54
CA VAL A 21 0.15 -14.78 -0.18
C VAL A 21 0.53 -13.90 -1.36
N LEU A 22 -0.39 -13.61 -2.27
CA LEU A 22 -0.04 -12.86 -3.48
C LEU A 22 0.25 -11.39 -3.18
N GLN A 23 -0.57 -10.73 -2.34
CA GLN A 23 -0.34 -9.36 -1.90
C GLN A 23 1.00 -9.20 -1.20
N PRO A 24 1.38 -10.00 -0.18
CA PRO A 24 2.70 -9.89 0.41
C PRO A 24 3.81 -10.33 -0.54
N MET A 25 3.63 -11.32 -1.43
CA MET A 25 4.69 -11.65 -2.40
C MET A 25 4.95 -10.52 -3.41
N VAL A 26 3.89 -9.81 -3.84
CA VAL A 26 3.98 -8.66 -4.76
C VAL A 26 4.46 -7.40 -4.01
N GLN A 27 3.96 -7.15 -2.79
CA GLN A 27 4.37 -6.01 -1.96
C GLN A 27 5.76 -6.18 -1.33
N SER A 28 6.19 -7.40 -1.00
CA SER A 28 7.50 -7.70 -0.39
C SER A 28 8.67 -7.36 -1.31
N ARG A 29 8.46 -7.38 -2.64
CA ARG A 29 9.51 -6.98 -3.60
C ARG A 29 9.67 -5.47 -3.80
N THR A 30 8.71 -4.64 -3.37
CA THR A 30 8.63 -3.26 -3.90
C THR A 30 8.61 -2.18 -2.83
N VAL A 31 8.37 -2.49 -1.55
CA VAL A 31 8.18 -1.43 -0.55
C VAL A 31 8.98 -1.66 0.72
N GLN A 32 10.31 -1.72 0.59
CA GLN A 32 11.19 -1.33 1.68
C GLN A 32 11.34 0.21 1.70
N MET A 33 10.22 0.94 1.77
CA MET A 33 10.30 2.36 2.09
C MET A 33 10.82 2.45 3.52
N HIS A 34 12.13 2.64 3.65
CA HIS A 34 12.78 2.80 4.94
C HIS A 34 12.02 3.89 5.70
N PRO A 35 11.61 3.67 6.97
CA PRO A 35 10.81 4.62 7.74
C PRO A 35 11.39 6.05 7.77
N ALA A 36 12.71 6.17 7.60
CA ALA A 36 13.42 7.44 7.46
C ALA A 36 12.98 8.27 6.24
N VAL A 37 12.71 7.62 5.09
CA VAL A 37 12.26 8.32 3.87
C VAL A 37 10.88 8.92 4.08
N VAL A 38 9.96 8.17 4.68
CA VAL A 38 8.61 8.67 4.99
C VAL A 38 8.68 9.82 5.98
N LEU A 39 9.53 9.71 7.00
CA LEU A 39 9.74 10.78 7.98
C LEU A 39 10.30 12.05 7.32
N LEU A 40 11.32 11.91 6.47
CA LEU A 40 11.91 13.02 5.72
C LEU A 40 10.88 13.67 4.79
N ALA A 41 10.11 12.89 4.04
CA ALA A 41 9.08 13.41 3.17
C ALA A 41 7.96 14.13 3.93
N LEU A 42 7.53 13.61 5.08
CA LEU A 42 6.57 14.28 5.96
C LEU A 42 7.13 15.60 6.48
N THR A 43 8.38 15.64 6.96
CA THR A 43 9.01 16.89 7.42
C THR A 43 9.20 17.90 6.29
N ALA A 44 9.53 17.46 5.07
CA ALA A 44 9.64 18.32 3.91
C ALA A 44 8.26 18.86 3.48
N GLY A 45 7.23 18.00 3.42
CA GLY A 45 5.86 18.40 3.14
C GLY A 45 5.30 19.35 4.19
N ALA A 46 5.57 19.10 5.48
CA ALA A 46 5.22 19.99 6.59
C ALA A 46 5.85 21.37 6.42
N SER A 47 7.11 21.43 6.01
CA SER A 47 7.85 22.69 5.82
C SER A 47 7.29 23.53 4.66
N VAL A 48 6.81 22.90 3.58
CA VAL A 48 6.36 23.59 2.37
C VAL A 48 4.90 24.07 2.47
N ALA A 49 4.00 23.21 2.98
CA ALA A 49 2.56 23.49 2.99
C ALA A 49 1.87 23.12 4.31
N GLY A 50 2.64 22.94 5.39
CA GLY A 50 2.10 22.61 6.71
C GLY A 50 1.34 21.27 6.72
N ILE A 51 0.16 21.27 7.31
CA ILE A 51 -0.68 20.08 7.44
C ILE A 51 -1.09 19.51 6.08
N LEU A 52 -1.41 20.38 5.10
CA LEU A 52 -1.78 19.94 3.76
C LEU A 52 -0.60 19.24 3.05
N GLY A 53 0.62 19.75 3.24
CA GLY A 53 1.82 19.14 2.70
C GLY A 53 2.15 17.79 3.35
N MET A 54 1.88 17.62 4.64
CA MET A 54 2.00 16.31 5.30
C MET A 54 1.00 15.28 4.77
N LEU A 55 -0.26 15.68 4.55
CA LEU A 55 -1.28 14.79 4.00
C LEU A 55 -0.92 14.29 2.60
N LEU A 56 -0.34 15.17 1.77
CA LEU A 56 0.09 14.84 0.41
C LEU A 56 1.47 14.17 0.36
N ALA A 57 2.30 14.29 1.39
CA ALA A 57 3.65 13.70 1.40
C ALA A 57 3.62 12.18 1.25
N VAL A 58 2.67 11.48 1.89
CA VAL A 58 2.56 10.02 1.82
C VAL A 58 2.29 9.52 0.38
N PRO A 59 1.21 9.96 -0.31
CA PRO A 59 0.95 9.52 -1.68
C PRO A 59 2.02 9.98 -2.68
N LEU A 60 2.60 11.18 -2.51
CA LEU A 60 3.68 11.66 -3.37
C LEU A 60 4.95 10.81 -3.23
N THR A 61 5.32 10.43 -2.00
CA THR A 61 6.46 9.55 -1.74
C THR A 61 6.24 8.17 -2.34
N ALA A 62 5.02 7.64 -2.23
CA ALA A 62 4.66 6.36 -2.83
C ALA A 62 4.70 6.40 -4.37
N ALA A 63 4.18 7.46 -4.98
CA ALA A 63 4.26 7.66 -6.43
C ALA A 63 5.71 7.81 -6.90
N ALA A 64 6.54 8.59 -6.21
CA ALA A 64 7.95 8.74 -6.55
C ALA A 64 8.71 7.41 -6.47
N PHE A 65 8.49 6.62 -5.42
CA PHE A 65 9.10 5.29 -5.29
C PHE A 65 8.66 4.34 -6.40
N GLY A 66 7.38 4.34 -6.77
CA GLY A 66 6.84 3.51 -7.84
C GLY A 66 7.22 3.94 -9.26
N VAL A 67 7.76 5.15 -9.44
CA VAL A 67 8.32 5.63 -10.72
C VAL A 67 9.82 5.35 -10.83
N VAL A 68 10.53 5.31 -9.70
CA VAL A 68 11.99 5.10 -9.64
C VAL A 68 12.37 3.61 -9.69
N HIS A 69 11.45 2.70 -9.36
CA HIS A 69 11.56 1.26 -9.59
C HIS A 69 10.77 0.85 -10.83
#